data_AF-A0A1I5RRQ0-F1
#
_entry.id   AF-A0A1I5RRQ0-F1
#
_cell.length_a   1.000
_cell.length_b   1.000
_cell.length_c   1.000
_cell.angle_alpha   90.00
_cell.angle_beta   90.00
_cell.angle_gamma   90.00
#
_symmetry.space_group_name_H-M   'P 1'
#
loop_
_entity.id
_entity.type
_entity.pdbx_description
1 polymer ?
#
loop_
_entity_poly.entity_id
_entity_poly.type
_entity_poly.pdbx_seq_one_letter_code
_entity_poly.pdbx_strand_id
1 'polypeptide(L)' 'MMCPYCGHMKTRVYATRTGLVTERFRECAKCGYRFLTKELVKEDPLPFEYNRYLKEIGEIKESENKGQ' A
#
# COMPACT_ATOMS: atom_id res chain seq x y z
N MET A 1 1.57 -14.25 -2.43
CA MET A 1 0.57 -14.25 -1.34
C MET A 1 0.02 -15.66 -1.23
N MET A 2 -0.36 -16.10 -0.04
CA MET A 2 -0.96 -17.42 0.16
C MET A 2 -2.33 -17.48 -0.54
N CYS A 3 -2.62 -18.59 -1.22
CA CYS A 3 -3.95 -18.84 -1.78
C CYS A 3 -4.97 -19.02 -0.65
N PRO A 4 -6.06 -18.24 -0.62
CA PRO A 4 -7.05 -18.33 0.46
C PRO A 4 -7.87 -19.63 0.41
N TYR A 5 -7.86 -20.35 -0.72
CA TYR A 5 -8.60 -21.60 -0.89
C TYR A 5 -7.81 -22.83 -0.46
N CYS A 6 -6.55 -22.97 -0.91
CA CYS A 6 -5.76 -24.20 -0.71
C CYS A 6 -4.46 -24.00 0.09
N GLY A 7 -4.18 -22.78 0.57
CA GLY A 7 -2.98 -22.48 1.35
C GLY A 7 -1.66 -22.46 0.58
N HIS A 8 -1.67 -22.66 -0.75
CA HIS A 8 -0.43 -22.66 -1.53
C HIS A 8 0.20 -21.26 -1.65
N MET A 9 1.52 -21.16 -1.48
CA MET A 9 2.24 -19.87 -1.40
C MET A 9 2.48 -19.19 -2.75
N LYS A 10 2.47 -19.95 -3.86
CA LYS A 10 2.70 -19.39 -5.20
C LYS A 10 1.37 -19.02 -5.87
N THR A 11 1.27 -17.75 -6.24
CA THR A 11 0.13 -17.16 -6.96
C THR A 11 0.67 -16.21 -8.01
N ARG A 12 0.09 -16.21 -9.21
CA ARG A 12 0.44 -15.26 -10.28
C ARG A 12 -0.53 -14.09 -10.30
N VAL A 13 -0.06 -12.89 -10.60
CA VAL A 13 -0.92 -11.73 -10.91
C VAL A 13 -1.19 -11.77 -12.41
N TYR A 14 -2.43 -11.67 -12.83
CA TYR A 14 -2.79 -11.67 -14.26
C TYR A 14 -3.44 -10.36 -14.73
N ALA A 15 -3.91 -9.52 -13.81
CA ALA A 15 -4.36 -8.16 -14.09
C ALA A 15 -4.15 -7.27 -12.88
N THR A 16 -3.99 -5.97 -13.13
CA THR A 16 -3.86 -4.93 -12.10
C THR A 16 -4.79 -3.78 -12.45
N ARG A 17 -5.55 -3.29 -11.48
CA ARG A 17 -6.34 -2.05 -11.59
C ARG A 17 -5.71 -1.01 -10.68
N THR A 18 -5.26 0.09 -11.26
CA THR A 18 -4.65 1.22 -10.55
C THR A 18 -5.62 2.40 -10.51
N GLY A 19 -5.80 2.99 -9.34
CA GLY A 19 -6.60 4.20 -9.11
C GLY A 19 -6.23 4.80 -7.74
N LEU A 20 -7.23 5.15 -6.92
CA LEU A 20 -7.00 5.54 -5.51
C LEU A 20 -6.35 4.42 -4.67
N VAL A 21 -6.49 3.19 -5.13
CA VAL A 21 -5.95 1.98 -4.52
C VAL A 21 -5.43 1.07 -5.63
N THR A 22 -4.48 0.20 -5.30
CA THR A 22 -3.99 -0.81 -6.23
C THR A 22 -4.70 -2.12 -5.96
N GLU A 23 -5.42 -2.64 -6.94
CA GLU A 23 -6.04 -3.94 -6.86
C GLU A 23 -5.37 -4.91 -7.83
N ARG A 24 -5.07 -6.12 -7.37
CA ARG A 24 -4.45 -7.16 -8.18
C ARG A 24 -5.35 -8.37 -8.25
N PHE A 25 -5.56 -8.83 -9.47
CA PHE A 25 -6.25 -10.09 -9.75
C PHE A 25 -5.21 -11.21 -9.79
N ARG A 26 -5.39 -12.20 -8.91
CA ARG A 26 -4.43 -13.28 -8.68
C ARG A 26 -5.06 -14.62 -8.99
N GLU A 27 -4.24 -15.55 -9.45
CA GLU A 27 -4.60 -16.94 -9.69
C GLU A 27 -3.60 -17.86 -8.97
N CYS A 28 -4.11 -18.88 -8.28
CA CYS A 28 -3.26 -19.87 -7.61
C CYS A 28 -2.59 -20.79 -8.63
N ALA A 29 -1.27 -20.96 -8.52
CA ALA A 29 -0.51 -21.85 -9.40
C ALA A 29 -0.77 -23.35 -9.13
N LYS A 30 -1.38 -23.70 -7.99
CA LYS A 30 -1.70 -25.09 -7.60
C LYS A 30 -3.15 -25.47 -7.92
N CYS A 31 -4.13 -24.68 -7.48
CA CYS A 31 -5.55 -25.03 -7.59
C CYS A 31 -6.34 -24.19 -8.61
N GLY A 32 -5.71 -23.22 -9.28
CA GLY A 32 -6.39 -22.35 -10.26
C GLY A 32 -7.38 -21.33 -9.67
N TYR A 33 -7.57 -21.30 -8.35
CA TYR A 33 -8.50 -20.37 -7.70
C TYR A 33 -8.11 -18.91 -7.97
N ARG A 34 -9.08 -18.10 -8.40
CA ARG A 34 -8.93 -16.68 -8.69
C ARG A 34 -9.46 -15.81 -7.56
N PHE A 35 -8.71 -14.79 -7.19
CA PHE A 35 -9.06 -13.88 -6.11
C PHE A 35 -8.46 -12.50 -6.31
N LEU A 36 -9.03 -11.50 -5.64
CA LEU A 36 -8.59 -10.11 -5.67
C LEU A 36 -7.81 -9.78 -4.39
N THR A 37 -6.77 -8.96 -4.53
CA THR A 37 -6.08 -8.34 -3.39
C THR A 37 -6.06 -6.84 -3.56
N LYS A 38 -6.29 -6.10 -2.48
CA LYS A 38 -6.21 -4.63 -2.44
C LYS A 38 -4.99 -4.21 -1.63
N GLU A 39 -4.11 -3.44 -2.24
CA GLU A 39 -2.94 -2.83 -1.63
C GLU A 39 -3.31 -1.42 -1.17
N LEU A 40 -3.07 -1.15 0.11
CA LEU A 40 -3.28 0.15 0.75
C LEU A 40 -1.92 0.73 1.09
N VAL A 41 -1.73 2.03 0.83
CA VAL A 41 -0.56 2.75 1.32
C VAL A 41 -0.66 2.79 2.84
N LYS A 42 0.35 2.25 3.52
CA LYS A 42 0.47 2.37 4.96
C LYS A 42 1.21 3.67 5.22
N GLU A 43 0.59 4.60 5.96
CA GLU A 43 1.27 5.79 6.45
C GLU A 43 2.42 5.34 7.36
N ASP A 44 3.62 5.83 7.07
CA ASP A 44 4.75 5.75 7.98
C ASP A 44 4.66 6.97 8.91
N PRO A 45 4.60 6.80 10.25
CA PRO A 45 4.60 7.92 11.17
C PRO A 45 5.96 8.63 11.24
N LEU A 46 7.07 7.98 10.86
CA LEU A 46 8.41 8.55 10.98
C LEU A 46 8.57 9.90 10.27
N PRO A 47 8.11 10.08 9.01
CA PRO A 47 8.08 11.40 8.37
C PRO A 47 7.30 12.45 9.17
N PHE A 48 6.17 12.09 9.79
CA PHE A 48 5.38 13.04 10.56
C PHE A 48 6.09 13.45 11.85
N GLU A 49 6.65 12.48 12.58
CA GLU A 49 7.43 12.72 13.79
C GLU A 49 8.73 13.49 13.50
N TYR A 50 9.41 13.17 12.40
CA TYR A 50 10.61 13.87 11.97
C TYR A 50 10.29 15.31 11.54
N ASN A 51 9.22 15.51 10.78
CA ASN A 51 8.76 16.86 10.45
C ASN A 51 8.37 17.65 11.71
N ARG A 52 7.76 17.00 12.70
CA ARG A 52 7.49 17.63 14.00
C ARG A 52 8.77 18.03 14.72
N TYR A 53 9.76 17.14 14.79
CA TYR A 53 11.07 17.43 15.36
C TYR A 53 11.75 18.61 14.65
N LEU A 54 11.78 18.61 13.31
CA LEU A 54 12.35 19.72 12.52
C LEU A 54 11.65 21.05 12.79
N LYS A 55 10.33 21.04 13.04
CA LYS A 55 9.59 22.24 13.48
C LYS A 55 10.01 22.67 14.88
N GLU A 56 10.16 21.73 15.82
CA GLU A 56 10.57 22.00 17.20
C GLU A 56 11.97 22.64 17.27
N ILE A 57 12.90 22.23 16.39
CA ILE A 57 14.25 22.81 16.31
C ILE A 57 14.36 24.01 15.36
N GLY A 58 13.26 24.41 14.71
CA GLY A 58 13.19 25.60 13.85
C GLY A 58 13.85 25.47 12.47
N GLU A 59 14.19 24.24 12.05
CA GLU A 59 14.77 23.95 10.72
C GLU A 59 13.75 24.06 9.59
N ILE A 60 12.46 23.85 9.88
CA ILE A 60 11.36 24.07 8.92
C ILE A 60 10.29 25.00 9.49
N LYS A 61 9.84 25.95 8.67
CA LYS A 61 8.71 26.85 8.98
C LYS A 61 7.40 26.19 8.57
N GLU A 62 6.30 26.58 9.22
CA GLU A 62 4.96 26.15 8.81
C GLU A 62 4.70 26.59 7.37
N SER A 63 4.58 25.64 6.45
CA SER A 63 4.09 25.95 5.11
C SER A 63 2.58 26.18 5.22
N GLU A 64 2.13 27.39 4.87
CA GLU A 64 0.71 27.65 4.61
C GLU A 64 0.22 26.70 3.52
N ASN A 65 -0.39 25.57 3.90
CA ASN A 65 -1.07 24.70 2.95
C ASN A 65 -2.33 25.44 2.48
N LYS A 66 -2.20 26.23 1.41
CA LYS A 66 -3.35 26.56 0.56
C LYS A 66 -3.77 25.26 -0.11
N GLY A 67 -4.84 24.68 0.40
CA GLY A 67 -5.47 23.48 -0.15
C GLY A 67 -5.65 23.62 -1.66
N GLN A 68 -5.31 22.55 -2.36
CA GLN A 68 -5.53 22.37 -3.79
C GLN A 68 -6.43 21.16 -4.00
#